data_AF-A0A497SGK5-F1
#
_entry.id   AF-A0A497SGK5-F1
#
_cell.length_a   1.000
_cell.length_b   1.000
_cell.length_c   1.000
_cell.angle_alpha   90.00
_cell.angle_beta   90.00
_cell.angle_gamma   90.00
#
_symmetry.space_group_name_H-M   'P 1'
#
loop_
_entity.id
_entity.type
_entity.pdbx_description
1 polymer ?
#
loop_
_entity_poly.entity_id
_entity_poly.type
_entity_poly.pdbx_seq_one_letter_code
_entity_poly.pdbx_strand_id
1 'polypeptide(L)'
;MIESADFEKWIEAVHNIFVIFEGRFDAYPISRRWTEEWYSEGSFNILEDDIERLHRLKENFDYSTFGIDKISFQERIDNQFNNLIEKLKSNNNGENIGFGIAPYLFCWNFQRFRIYFQQNSNFDLNQYFQNLGDFFANIKGKLRNFSERKIYSCEIDKNEIKEIFNEINKKLKKLGIKQNEPVGVAKLLHIFAPYYFPLIDNPIAEATGLKQRRRRSLTVDEYVKWMKSLKNWIRNYNEEKIKNIESRYGESILKLIDEGFYVMSSVNLSLRIKLMGLETDCYDE
;
A
#
# COMPACT_ATOMS: atom_id res chain seq x y z
N MET A 1 12.08 6.18 -23.18
CA MET A 1 11.62 7.04 -22.07
C MET A 1 10.31 7.66 -22.53
N ILE A 2 9.27 7.71 -21.69
CA ILE A 2 8.01 8.35 -22.08
C ILE A 2 8.29 9.86 -22.22
N GLU A 3 7.83 10.48 -23.30
CA GLU A 3 8.00 11.91 -23.47
C GLU A 3 7.26 12.67 -22.37
N SER A 4 7.71 13.89 -22.05
CA SER A 4 7.12 14.67 -20.96
C SER A 4 5.60 14.85 -21.12
N ALA A 5 5.12 15.19 -22.32
CA ALA A 5 3.69 15.33 -22.60
C ALA A 5 2.91 14.01 -22.41
N ASP A 6 3.52 12.89 -22.82
CA ASP A 6 2.91 11.56 -22.67
C ASP A 6 2.91 11.08 -21.23
N PHE A 7 3.85 11.54 -20.39
CA PHE A 7 3.89 11.19 -18.98
C PHE A 7 2.67 11.72 -18.21
N GLU A 8 2.24 12.96 -18.46
CA GLU A 8 1.02 13.51 -17.84
C GLU A 8 -0.22 12.73 -18.25
N LYS A 9 -0.37 12.50 -19.57
CA LYS A 9 -1.50 11.72 -20.10
C LYS A 9 -1.50 10.30 -19.56
N TRP A 10 -0.31 9.71 -19.40
CA TRP A 10 -0.15 8.38 -18.83
C TRP A 10 -0.63 8.36 -17.38
N ILE A 11 -0.18 9.30 -16.53
CA ILE A 11 -0.64 9.42 -15.14
C ILE A 11 -2.15 9.62 -15.07
N GLU A 12 -2.70 10.50 -15.89
CA GLU A 12 -4.15 10.76 -15.94
C GLU A 12 -4.93 9.50 -16.29
N ALA A 13 -4.53 8.80 -17.35
CA ALA A 13 -5.20 7.60 -17.80
C ALA A 13 -5.15 6.49 -16.74
N VAL A 14 -3.98 6.23 -16.17
CA VAL A 14 -3.84 5.14 -15.18
C VAL A 14 -4.53 5.46 -13.86
N HIS A 15 -4.51 6.71 -13.41
CA HIS A 15 -5.23 7.14 -12.21
C HIS A 15 -6.74 6.94 -12.38
N ASN A 16 -7.30 7.39 -13.51
CA ASN A 16 -8.73 7.21 -13.80
C ASN A 16 -9.12 5.72 -13.85
N ILE A 17 -8.30 4.88 -14.49
CA ILE A 17 -8.52 3.43 -14.51
C ILE A 17 -8.44 2.86 -13.09
N PHE A 18 -7.44 3.28 -12.30
CA PHE A 18 -7.27 2.82 -10.92
C PHE A 18 -8.51 3.14 -10.08
N VAL A 19 -9.00 4.39 -10.12
CA VAL A 19 -10.21 4.83 -9.39
C VAL A 19 -11.45 4.02 -9.79
N ILE A 20 -11.60 3.70 -11.07
CA ILE A 20 -12.77 2.94 -11.56
C ILE A 20 -12.72 1.47 -11.13
N PHE A 21 -11.54 0.85 -11.16
CA PHE A 21 -11.43 -0.61 -11.07
C PHE A 21 -10.89 -1.13 -9.74
N GLU A 22 -10.27 -0.31 -8.90
CA GLU A 22 -9.65 -0.78 -7.66
C GLU A 22 -10.53 -0.48 -6.45
N GLY A 23 -11.39 -1.41 -6.04
CA GLY A 23 -12.31 -1.24 -4.89
C GLY A 23 -11.65 -0.96 -3.53
N ARG A 24 -10.33 -1.18 -3.37
CA ARG A 24 -9.58 -0.84 -2.13
C ARG A 24 -8.96 0.55 -2.17
N PHE A 25 -9.24 1.35 -3.20
CA PHE A 25 -8.68 2.70 -3.33
C PHE A 25 -9.02 3.56 -2.11
N ASP A 26 -10.21 3.40 -1.53
CA ASP A 26 -10.68 4.19 -0.39
C ASP A 26 -9.83 4.05 0.88
N ALA A 27 -9.15 2.92 1.09
CA ALA A 27 -8.34 2.72 2.29
C ALA A 27 -7.13 3.67 2.35
N TYR A 28 -6.53 3.97 1.20
CA TYR A 28 -5.29 4.75 1.16
C TYR A 28 -5.52 6.23 1.51
N PRO A 29 -6.45 6.98 0.87
CA PRO A 29 -6.72 8.37 1.21
C PRO A 29 -7.13 8.58 2.67
N ILE A 30 -7.94 7.66 3.24
CA ILE A 30 -8.36 7.71 4.64
C ILE A 30 -7.14 7.57 5.56
N SER A 31 -6.37 6.48 5.41
CA SER A 31 -5.18 6.25 6.22
C SER A 31 -4.11 7.32 6.02
N ARG A 32 -4.04 7.93 4.83
CA ARG A 32 -3.10 9.01 4.54
C ARG A 32 -3.45 10.27 5.31
N ARG A 33 -4.71 10.71 5.25
CA ARG A 33 -5.22 11.86 6.02
C ARG A 33 -4.99 11.65 7.52
N TRP A 34 -5.38 10.49 8.05
CA TRP A 34 -5.17 10.19 9.47
C TRP A 34 -3.69 10.19 9.87
N THR A 35 -2.80 9.77 8.98
CA THR A 35 -1.35 9.84 9.25
C THR A 35 -0.85 11.29 9.31
N GLU A 36 -1.35 12.17 8.45
CA GLU A 36 -1.01 13.60 8.45
C GLU A 36 -1.53 14.33 9.69
N GLU A 37 -2.78 14.06 10.07
CA GLU A 37 -3.38 14.56 11.31
C GLU A 37 -2.59 14.07 12.53
N TRP A 38 -2.28 12.77 12.59
CA TRP A 38 -1.50 12.20 13.69
C TRP A 38 -0.10 12.81 13.82
N TYR A 39 0.56 13.10 12.70
CA TYR A 39 1.83 13.81 12.74
C TYR A 39 1.69 15.18 13.39
N SER A 40 0.63 15.92 13.04
CA SER A 40 0.41 17.31 13.43
C SER A 40 -0.11 17.43 14.86
N GLU A 41 -1.03 16.58 15.26
CA GLU A 41 -1.81 16.72 16.49
C GLU A 41 -1.52 15.62 17.52
N GLY A 42 -0.89 14.53 17.10
CA GLY A 42 -0.72 13.33 17.95
C GLY A 42 -1.93 12.40 17.94
N SER A 43 -3.00 12.80 17.29
CA SER A 43 -4.27 12.10 17.12
C SER A 43 -4.79 12.29 15.69
N PHE A 44 -5.80 11.53 15.28
CA PHE A 44 -6.50 11.70 14.01
C PHE A 44 -8.01 11.66 14.17
N ASN A 45 -8.72 12.37 13.31
CA ASN A 45 -10.16 12.52 13.38
C ASN A 45 -10.85 11.54 12.44
N ILE A 46 -11.67 10.67 13.03
CA ILE A 46 -12.46 9.67 12.33
C ILE A 46 -13.84 10.28 12.05
N LEU A 47 -14.13 10.48 10.78
CA LEU A 47 -15.41 10.98 10.30
C LEU A 47 -16.38 9.82 10.09
N GLU A 48 -17.69 10.08 10.18
CA GLU A 48 -18.70 9.06 9.88
C GLU A 48 -18.54 8.53 8.43
N ASP A 49 -18.27 9.43 7.48
CA ASP A 49 -17.96 9.08 6.09
C ASP A 49 -16.76 8.12 5.97
N ASP A 50 -15.76 8.19 6.86
CA ASP A 50 -14.65 7.23 6.85
C ASP A 50 -15.15 5.84 7.22
N ILE A 51 -15.98 5.75 8.27
CA ILE A 51 -16.56 4.49 8.74
C ILE A 51 -17.42 3.86 7.64
N GLU A 52 -18.25 4.66 6.97
CA GLU A 52 -19.04 4.19 5.84
C GLU A 52 -18.17 3.67 4.69
N ARG A 53 -17.07 4.38 4.36
CA ARG A 53 -16.11 3.93 3.34
C ARG A 53 -15.46 2.61 3.73
N LEU A 54 -15.13 2.40 5.01
CA LEU A 54 -14.60 1.13 5.49
C LEU A 54 -15.62 -0.01 5.40
N HIS A 55 -16.90 0.26 5.67
CA HIS A 55 -17.97 -0.72 5.47
C HIS A 55 -18.12 -1.08 3.99
N ARG A 56 -18.17 -0.08 3.09
CA ARG A 56 -18.21 -0.32 1.64
C ARG A 56 -17.00 -1.10 1.13
N LEU A 57 -15.81 -0.80 1.66
CA LEU A 57 -14.61 -1.53 1.30
C LEU A 57 -14.72 -3.02 1.65
N LYS A 58 -15.24 -3.33 2.85
CA LYS A 58 -15.46 -4.71 3.28
C LYS A 58 -16.49 -5.42 2.39
N GLU A 59 -17.61 -4.76 2.12
CA GLU A 59 -18.69 -5.32 1.28
C GLU A 59 -18.23 -5.64 -0.15
N ASN A 60 -17.30 -4.84 -0.68
CA ASN A 60 -16.74 -5.02 -2.01
C ASN A 60 -15.44 -5.86 -2.02
N PHE A 61 -15.04 -6.44 -0.88
CA PHE A 61 -13.79 -7.19 -0.79
C PHE A 61 -13.94 -8.59 -1.39
N ASP A 62 -13.37 -8.80 -2.59
CA ASP A 62 -13.45 -10.09 -3.27
C ASP A 62 -12.38 -11.09 -2.76
N TYR A 63 -12.79 -11.91 -1.79
CA TYR A 63 -11.99 -13.00 -1.22
C TYR A 63 -11.56 -14.07 -2.25
N SER A 64 -12.30 -14.25 -3.35
CA SER A 64 -12.00 -15.27 -4.37
C SER A 64 -10.71 -14.95 -5.13
N THR A 65 -10.39 -13.66 -5.31
CA THR A 65 -9.10 -13.20 -5.88
C THR A 65 -7.89 -13.67 -5.06
N PHE A 66 -8.11 -13.97 -3.79
CA PHE A 66 -7.13 -14.52 -2.87
C PHE A 66 -7.34 -16.02 -2.61
N GLY A 67 -8.08 -16.74 -3.45
CA GLY A 67 -8.31 -18.19 -3.30
C GLY A 67 -8.91 -18.58 -1.96
N ILE A 68 -9.80 -17.74 -1.42
CA ILE A 68 -10.54 -18.00 -0.20
C ILE A 68 -12.00 -18.27 -0.56
N ASP A 69 -12.35 -19.56 -0.67
CA ASP A 69 -13.72 -19.98 -1.04
C ASP A 69 -14.54 -20.44 0.16
N LYS A 70 -13.88 -20.72 1.30
CA LYS A 70 -14.56 -21.20 2.51
C LYS A 70 -15.27 -20.05 3.22
N ILE A 71 -16.60 -20.06 3.19
CA ILE A 71 -17.47 -19.06 3.84
C ILE A 71 -17.06 -18.82 5.30
N SER A 72 -16.88 -19.88 6.10
CA SER A 72 -16.48 -19.75 7.51
C SER A 72 -15.12 -19.07 7.72
N PHE A 73 -14.22 -19.15 6.73
CA PHE A 73 -12.94 -18.44 6.77
C PHE A 73 -13.12 -16.96 6.40
N GLN A 74 -14.00 -16.65 5.44
CA GLN A 74 -14.38 -15.27 5.11
C GLN A 74 -15.04 -14.58 6.31
N GLU A 75 -16.05 -15.22 6.92
CA GLU A 75 -16.74 -14.71 8.11
C GLU A 75 -15.79 -14.41 9.27
N ARG A 76 -14.79 -15.29 9.48
CA ARG A 76 -13.76 -15.06 10.51
C ARG A 76 -12.96 -13.79 10.22
N ILE A 77 -12.59 -13.56 8.97
CA ILE A 77 -11.81 -12.38 8.56
C ILE A 77 -12.68 -11.12 8.65
N ASP A 78 -13.92 -11.18 8.17
CA ASP A 78 -14.89 -10.09 8.28
C ASP A 78 -15.16 -9.70 9.72
N ASN A 79 -15.30 -10.68 10.62
CA ASN A 79 -15.48 -10.41 12.05
C ASN A 79 -14.27 -9.67 12.64
N GLN A 80 -13.05 -10.01 12.23
CA GLN A 80 -11.85 -9.31 12.66
C GLN A 80 -11.78 -7.88 12.10
N PHE A 81 -12.24 -7.67 10.87
CA PHE A 81 -12.30 -6.34 10.26
C PHE A 81 -13.43 -5.48 10.88
N ASN A 82 -14.60 -6.04 11.18
CA ASN A 82 -15.66 -5.35 11.90
C ASN A 82 -15.18 -4.94 13.30
N ASN A 83 -14.49 -5.84 14.01
CA ASN A 83 -13.90 -5.52 15.32
C ASN A 83 -12.85 -4.41 15.23
N LEU A 84 -12.14 -4.30 14.10
CA LEU A 84 -11.20 -3.21 13.83
C LEU A 84 -11.93 -1.87 13.63
N ILE A 85 -13.04 -1.86 12.89
CA ILE A 85 -13.89 -0.67 12.70
C ILE A 85 -14.46 -0.21 14.05
N GLU A 86 -14.97 -1.13 14.88
CA GLU A 86 -15.45 -0.79 16.22
C GLU A 86 -14.33 -0.30 17.15
N LYS A 87 -13.12 -0.86 16.99
CA LYS A 87 -11.95 -0.39 17.74
C LYS A 87 -11.51 1.01 17.30
N LEU A 88 -11.60 1.34 16.01
CA LEU A 88 -11.38 2.68 15.46
C LEU A 88 -12.32 3.70 16.11
N LYS A 89 -13.63 3.42 16.16
CA LYS A 89 -14.62 4.29 16.82
C LYS A 89 -14.32 4.55 18.29
N SER A 90 -13.69 3.58 18.98
CA SER A 90 -13.34 3.64 20.40
C SER A 90 -11.86 3.94 20.67
N ASN A 91 -11.09 4.36 19.66
CA ASN A 91 -9.63 4.51 19.74
C ASN A 91 -9.17 5.79 20.46
N ASN A 92 -9.67 6.10 21.66
CA ASN A 92 -9.21 7.25 22.47
C ASN A 92 -8.95 8.52 21.62
N ASN A 93 -9.91 8.96 20.80
CA ASN A 93 -9.77 10.10 19.90
C ASN A 93 -8.66 9.97 18.82
N GLY A 94 -8.31 8.77 18.39
CA GLY A 94 -7.35 8.54 17.29
C GLY A 94 -5.88 8.61 17.70
N GLU A 95 -5.52 8.41 18.97
CA GLU A 95 -4.13 8.52 19.42
C GLU A 95 -3.22 7.39 18.87
N ASN A 96 -3.73 6.16 18.78
CA ASN A 96 -2.94 5.04 18.29
C ASN A 96 -3.01 4.97 16.75
N ILE A 97 -1.93 5.42 16.11
CA ILE A 97 -1.77 5.43 14.65
C ILE A 97 -1.84 4.04 14.01
N GLY A 98 -1.59 2.98 14.78
CA GLY A 98 -1.68 1.61 14.32
C GLY A 98 -3.06 1.28 13.76
N PHE A 99 -4.12 1.77 14.39
CA PHE A 99 -5.48 1.65 13.85
C PHE A 99 -5.69 2.55 12.62
N GLY A 100 -5.11 3.75 12.60
CA GLY A 100 -5.23 4.67 11.45
C GLY A 100 -4.65 4.09 10.15
N ILE A 101 -3.54 3.35 10.23
CA ILE A 101 -2.94 2.67 9.08
C ILE A 101 -3.53 1.28 8.80
N ALA A 102 -4.41 0.79 9.67
CA ALA A 102 -4.88 -0.59 9.62
C ALA A 102 -5.68 -0.91 8.36
N PRO A 103 -6.67 -0.11 7.94
CA PRO A 103 -7.41 -0.36 6.70
C PRO A 103 -6.49 -0.45 5.49
N TYR A 104 -5.58 0.51 5.34
CA TYR A 104 -4.61 0.53 4.25
C TYR A 104 -3.74 -0.73 4.25
N LEU A 105 -3.02 -1.02 5.35
CA LEU A 105 -2.10 -2.14 5.37
C LEU A 105 -2.83 -3.47 5.23
N PHE A 106 -4.00 -3.62 5.85
CA PHE A 106 -4.80 -4.83 5.78
C PHE A 106 -5.22 -5.16 4.35
N CYS A 107 -5.82 -4.19 3.66
CA CYS A 107 -6.38 -4.41 2.32
C CYS A 107 -5.30 -4.53 1.25
N TRP A 108 -4.26 -3.71 1.37
CA TRP A 108 -3.19 -3.66 0.38
C TRP A 108 -2.14 -4.75 0.60
N ASN A 109 -2.02 -5.32 1.80
CA ASN A 109 -1.15 -6.46 2.09
C ASN A 109 -1.94 -7.73 2.46
N PHE A 110 -3.18 -7.86 1.97
CA PHE A 110 -4.12 -8.91 2.41
C PHE A 110 -3.58 -10.32 2.23
N GLN A 111 -2.86 -10.57 1.13
CA GLN A 111 -2.20 -11.87 0.88
C GLN A 111 -1.34 -12.33 2.07
N ARG A 112 -0.73 -11.39 2.80
CA ARG A 112 0.05 -11.69 4.01
C ARG A 112 -0.86 -11.98 5.21
N PHE A 113 -1.90 -11.17 5.42
CA PHE A 113 -2.87 -11.38 6.49
C PHE A 113 -3.65 -12.69 6.33
N ARG A 114 -3.96 -13.10 5.10
CA ARG A 114 -4.50 -14.43 4.79
C ARG A 114 -3.64 -15.53 5.41
N ILE A 115 -2.31 -15.44 5.23
CA ILE A 115 -1.38 -16.42 5.79
C ILE A 115 -1.39 -16.37 7.32
N TYR A 116 -1.55 -15.19 7.93
CA TYR A 116 -1.65 -15.07 9.39
C TYR A 116 -2.86 -15.79 9.94
N PHE A 117 -4.03 -15.54 9.34
CA PHE A 117 -5.25 -16.23 9.72
C PHE A 117 -5.17 -17.74 9.48
N GLN A 118 -4.48 -18.18 8.42
CA GLN A 118 -4.29 -19.61 8.13
C GLN A 118 -3.34 -20.30 9.13
N GLN A 119 -2.23 -19.66 9.48
CA GLN A 119 -1.18 -20.29 10.31
C GLN A 119 -1.38 -20.07 11.81
N ASN A 120 -2.21 -19.10 12.20
CA ASN A 120 -2.49 -18.80 13.59
C ASN A 120 -4.01 -18.64 13.79
N SER A 121 -4.64 -19.67 14.38
CA SER A 121 -6.07 -19.66 14.72
C SER A 121 -6.44 -18.54 15.69
N ASN A 122 -5.47 -18.10 16.49
CA ASN A 122 -5.64 -17.08 17.52
C ASN A 122 -5.06 -15.72 17.09
N PHE A 123 -4.83 -15.52 15.78
CA PHE A 123 -4.41 -14.22 15.28
C PHE A 123 -5.50 -13.18 15.53
N ASP A 124 -5.12 -12.09 16.20
CA ASP A 124 -5.97 -10.95 16.55
C ASP A 124 -5.49 -9.70 15.80
N LEU A 125 -6.35 -9.20 14.91
CA LEU A 125 -6.05 -8.06 14.06
C LEU A 125 -5.91 -6.76 14.87
N ASN A 126 -6.73 -6.58 15.90
CA ASN A 126 -6.71 -5.39 16.76
C ASN A 126 -5.44 -5.35 17.60
N GLN A 127 -5.09 -6.47 18.21
CA GLN A 127 -3.86 -6.57 19.00
C GLN A 127 -2.61 -6.38 18.13
N TYR A 128 -2.63 -6.88 16.88
CA TYR A 128 -1.57 -6.65 15.91
C TYR A 128 -1.37 -5.15 15.65
N PHE A 129 -2.44 -4.43 15.32
CA PHE A 129 -2.36 -3.02 14.96
C PHE A 129 -2.13 -2.10 16.17
N GLN A 130 -2.72 -2.39 17.33
CA GLN A 130 -2.40 -1.70 18.59
C GLN A 130 -0.88 -1.71 18.84
N ASN A 131 -0.28 -2.91 18.81
CA ASN A 131 1.15 -3.10 19.06
C ASN A 131 2.02 -2.43 17.99
N LEU A 132 1.52 -2.34 16.76
CA LEU A 132 2.21 -1.67 15.66
C LEU A 132 2.16 -0.15 15.83
N GLY A 133 1.03 0.40 16.27
CA GLY A 133 0.89 1.82 16.61
C GLY A 133 1.77 2.25 17.78
N ASP A 134 1.84 1.44 18.85
CA ASP A 134 2.75 1.72 19.97
C ASP A 134 4.21 1.78 19.51
N PHE A 135 4.58 0.91 18.56
CA PHE A 135 5.91 0.96 17.95
C PHE A 135 6.11 2.24 17.12
N PHE A 136 5.13 2.63 16.31
CA PHE A 136 5.24 3.83 15.49
C PHE A 136 5.27 5.13 16.30
N ALA A 137 4.57 5.18 17.44
CA ALA A 137 4.69 6.28 18.39
C ALA A 137 6.14 6.47 18.87
N ASN A 138 6.85 5.36 19.14
CA ASN A 138 8.25 5.40 19.57
C ASN A 138 9.24 5.86 18.49
N ILE A 139 8.91 5.68 17.20
CA ILE A 139 9.75 6.10 16.08
C ILE A 139 9.19 7.29 15.30
N LYS A 140 8.18 7.99 15.85
CA LYS A 140 7.47 9.11 15.21
C LYS A 140 8.43 10.18 14.67
N GLY A 141 9.44 10.56 15.46
CA GLY A 141 10.43 11.57 15.06
C GLY A 141 11.25 11.16 13.84
N LYS A 142 11.69 9.89 13.76
CA LYS A 142 12.41 9.35 12.59
C LYS A 142 11.52 9.40 11.35
N LEU A 143 10.26 8.96 11.47
CA LEU A 143 9.32 8.94 10.35
C LEU A 143 8.95 10.35 9.88
N ARG A 144 8.72 11.29 10.81
CA ARG A 144 8.45 12.70 10.53
C ARG A 144 9.58 13.30 9.68
N ASN A 145 10.83 13.03 10.02
CA ASN A 145 11.97 13.54 9.27
C ASN A 145 12.02 13.03 7.81
N PHE A 146 11.57 11.79 7.54
CA PHE A 146 11.42 11.31 6.16
C PHE A 146 10.21 11.93 5.44
N SER A 147 9.13 12.24 6.17
CA SER A 147 7.89 12.81 5.60
C SER A 147 8.09 14.19 4.97
N GLU A 148 9.12 14.91 5.40
CA GLU A 148 9.50 16.24 4.88
C GLU A 148 10.36 16.16 3.62
N ARG A 149 10.78 14.95 3.22
CA ARG A 149 11.65 14.71 2.07
C ARG A 149 10.82 14.39 0.83
N LYS A 150 11.40 14.72 -0.34
CA LYS A 150 10.87 14.28 -1.63
C LYS A 150 11.92 13.48 -2.38
N ILE A 151 11.51 12.37 -2.99
CA ILE A 151 12.42 11.43 -3.66
C ILE A 151 13.23 12.10 -4.77
N TYR A 152 12.64 13.07 -5.47
CA TYR A 152 13.24 13.73 -6.62
C TYR A 152 14.20 14.87 -6.24
N SER A 153 14.08 15.44 -5.03
CA SER A 153 14.91 16.56 -4.56
C SER A 153 15.94 16.16 -3.49
N CYS A 154 15.67 15.13 -2.69
CA CYS A 154 16.53 14.71 -1.59
C CYS A 154 17.49 13.58 -1.98
N GLU A 155 18.64 13.50 -1.32
CA GLU A 155 19.54 12.36 -1.45
C GLU A 155 18.98 11.07 -0.83
N ILE A 156 19.40 9.94 -1.39
CA ILE A 156 19.02 8.61 -0.92
C ILE A 156 20.15 8.09 -0.03
N ASP A 157 20.05 8.34 1.27
CA ASP A 157 20.97 7.78 2.25
C ASP A 157 20.66 6.30 2.45
N LYS A 158 21.51 5.46 1.87
CA LYS A 158 21.38 4.00 1.93
C LYS A 158 21.41 3.48 3.36
N ASN A 159 22.21 4.06 4.25
CA ASN A 159 22.37 3.55 5.61
C ASN A 159 21.15 3.89 6.46
N GLU A 160 20.66 5.12 6.34
CA GLU A 160 19.46 5.58 7.05
C GLU A 160 18.22 4.79 6.62
N ILE A 161 18.05 4.57 5.31
CA ILE A 161 16.97 3.75 4.76
C ILE A 161 17.10 2.30 5.25
N LYS A 162 18.32 1.77 5.29
CA LYS A 162 18.55 0.41 5.81
C LYS A 162 18.17 0.27 7.27
N GLU A 163 18.50 1.26 8.09
CA GLU A 163 18.16 1.26 9.51
C GLU A 163 16.65 1.20 9.71
N ILE A 164 15.92 2.17 9.18
CA ILE A 164 14.46 2.26 9.38
C ILE A 164 13.73 1.06 8.77
N PHE A 165 14.16 0.59 7.60
CA PHE A 165 13.56 -0.57 6.95
C PHE A 165 13.74 -1.83 7.80
N ASN A 166 14.94 -2.07 8.31
CA ASN A 166 15.22 -3.25 9.13
C ASN A 166 14.53 -3.16 10.50
N GLU A 167 14.41 -1.97 11.07
CA GLU A 167 13.71 -1.72 12.33
C GLU A 167 12.22 -2.09 12.22
N ILE A 168 11.54 -1.58 11.19
CA ILE A 168 10.13 -1.93 10.89
C ILE A 168 10.00 -3.42 10.54
N ASN A 169 10.87 -3.95 9.68
CA ASN A 169 10.82 -5.36 9.29
C ASN A 169 10.95 -6.31 10.50
N LYS A 170 11.82 -5.97 11.46
CA LYS A 170 11.97 -6.73 12.71
C LYS A 170 10.70 -6.68 13.55
N LYS A 171 10.01 -5.53 13.60
CA LYS A 171 8.72 -5.40 14.28
C LYS A 171 7.65 -6.27 13.60
N LEU A 172 7.49 -6.18 12.29
CA LEU A 172 6.52 -7.01 11.54
C LEU A 172 6.79 -8.50 11.73
N LYS A 173 8.06 -8.91 11.63
CA LYS A 173 8.49 -10.29 11.90
C LYS A 173 8.05 -10.77 13.29
N LYS A 174 8.14 -9.91 14.32
CA LYS A 174 7.75 -10.23 15.70
C LYS A 174 6.22 -10.35 15.84
N LEU A 175 5.46 -9.49 15.17
CA LEU A 175 3.99 -9.45 15.27
C LEU A 175 3.30 -10.52 14.40
N GLY A 176 3.90 -10.86 13.26
CA GLY A 176 3.39 -11.85 12.31
C GLY A 176 3.94 -13.26 12.55
N ILE A 177 4.24 -13.96 11.46
CA ILE A 177 4.62 -15.39 11.45
C ILE A 177 6.14 -15.62 11.50
N LYS A 178 6.91 -14.72 12.14
CA LYS A 178 8.38 -14.81 12.25
C LYS A 178 9.12 -14.86 10.90
N GLN A 179 8.54 -14.28 9.85
CA GLN A 179 9.19 -14.11 8.54
C GLN A 179 9.35 -12.62 8.19
N ASN A 180 10.28 -12.30 7.29
CA ASN A 180 10.47 -10.93 6.79
C ASN A 180 9.31 -10.49 5.87
N GLU A 181 9.01 -9.19 5.88
CA GLU A 181 7.87 -8.59 5.18
C GLU A 181 8.26 -7.31 4.42
N PRO A 182 9.22 -7.40 3.49
CA PRO A 182 9.77 -6.22 2.83
C PRO A 182 8.72 -5.38 2.08
N VAL A 183 7.69 -6.03 1.51
CA VAL A 183 6.56 -5.35 0.86
C VAL A 183 5.69 -4.61 1.90
N GLY A 184 5.42 -5.24 3.04
CA GLY A 184 4.70 -4.59 4.15
C GLY A 184 5.47 -3.40 4.72
N VAL A 185 6.80 -3.50 4.82
CA VAL A 185 7.67 -2.39 5.23
C VAL A 185 7.59 -1.24 4.23
N ALA A 186 7.68 -1.50 2.93
CA ALA A 186 7.58 -0.46 1.91
C ALA A 186 6.24 0.27 1.96
N LYS A 187 5.13 -0.47 2.15
CA LYS A 187 3.78 0.09 2.32
C LYS A 187 3.68 1.00 3.55
N LEU A 188 4.22 0.55 4.68
CA LEU A 188 4.27 1.33 5.92
C LEU A 188 5.12 2.60 5.76
N LEU A 189 6.33 2.48 5.21
CA LEU A 189 7.18 3.63 4.97
C LEU A 189 6.51 4.66 4.05
N HIS A 190 5.82 4.18 3.00
CA HIS A 190 5.10 5.04 2.08
C HIS A 190 3.95 5.79 2.75
N ILE A 191 3.08 5.14 3.53
CA ILE A 191 1.95 5.87 4.17
C ILE A 191 2.43 6.98 5.12
N PHE A 192 3.58 6.75 5.77
CA PHE A 192 4.22 7.72 6.66
C PHE A 192 5.03 8.80 5.94
N ALA A 193 5.51 8.57 4.72
CA ALA A 193 6.32 9.52 3.96
C ALA A 193 6.16 9.27 2.44
N PRO A 194 4.98 9.61 1.89
CA PRO A 194 4.56 9.16 0.55
C PRO A 194 5.36 9.82 -0.57
N TYR A 195 5.94 11.00 -0.31
CA TYR A 195 6.78 11.71 -1.27
C TYR A 195 8.22 11.19 -1.32
N TYR A 196 8.66 10.37 -0.35
CA TYR A 196 10.04 9.89 -0.26
C TYR A 196 10.18 8.38 -0.50
N PHE A 197 9.32 7.58 0.13
CA PHE A 197 9.39 6.12 0.03
C PHE A 197 8.43 5.60 -1.03
N PRO A 198 8.92 4.98 -2.11
CA PRO A 198 8.06 4.42 -3.14
C PRO A 198 7.43 3.10 -2.69
N LEU A 199 6.24 2.86 -3.20
CA LEU A 199 5.59 1.56 -3.11
C LEU A 199 6.30 0.53 -4.00
N ILE A 200 6.16 -0.73 -3.60
CA ILE A 200 6.60 -1.87 -4.40
C ILE A 200 5.79 -3.09 -3.99
N ASP A 201 5.33 -3.84 -4.98
CA ASP A 201 4.69 -5.14 -4.80
C ASP A 201 5.46 -6.25 -5.51
N ASN A 202 5.16 -7.51 -5.19
CA ASN A 202 5.88 -8.66 -5.77
C ASN A 202 5.85 -8.67 -7.31
N PRO A 203 4.72 -8.46 -7.99
CA PRO A 203 4.70 -8.38 -9.46
C PRO A 203 5.58 -7.26 -10.01
N ILE A 204 5.56 -6.08 -9.37
CA ILE A 204 6.38 -4.91 -9.77
C ILE A 204 7.87 -5.23 -9.57
N ALA A 205 8.24 -5.84 -8.44
CA ALA A 205 9.62 -6.26 -8.17
C ALA A 205 10.12 -7.31 -9.17
N GLU A 206 9.24 -8.22 -9.62
CA GLU A 206 9.55 -9.22 -10.64
C GLU A 206 9.71 -8.57 -12.02
N ALA A 207 8.78 -7.71 -12.42
CA ALA A 207 8.81 -7.00 -13.71
C ALA A 207 10.03 -6.08 -13.87
N THR A 208 10.51 -5.49 -12.78
CA THR A 208 11.70 -4.61 -12.77
C THR A 208 13.01 -5.39 -12.69
N GLY A 209 12.97 -6.72 -12.61
CA GLY A 209 14.17 -7.56 -12.43
C GLY A 209 14.83 -7.40 -11.06
N LEU A 210 14.18 -6.71 -10.10
CA LEU A 210 14.63 -6.62 -8.72
C LEU A 210 14.48 -7.95 -7.98
N LYS A 211 13.65 -8.87 -8.47
CA LYS A 211 13.46 -10.20 -7.92
C LYS A 211 13.58 -11.26 -9.02
N GLN A 212 14.73 -11.93 -9.07
CA GLN A 212 15.05 -12.91 -10.12
C GLN A 212 14.25 -14.24 -10.05
N ARG A 213 13.59 -14.54 -8.92
CA ARG A 213 12.83 -15.79 -8.73
C ARG A 213 11.59 -15.55 -7.88
N ARG A 214 10.46 -16.15 -8.26
CA ARG A 214 9.16 -16.07 -7.52
C ARG A 214 9.26 -16.34 -6.01
N ARG A 215 10.27 -17.11 -5.56
CA ARG A 215 10.44 -17.54 -4.15
C ARG A 215 11.39 -16.70 -3.29
N ARG A 216 12.12 -15.72 -3.85
CA ARG A 216 13.06 -14.89 -3.07
C ARG A 216 12.35 -13.64 -2.55
N SER A 217 12.44 -13.35 -1.25
CA SER A 217 11.94 -12.09 -0.69
C SER A 217 12.80 -10.91 -1.16
N LEU A 218 12.16 -9.76 -1.41
CA LEU A 218 12.83 -8.50 -1.64
C LEU A 218 13.75 -8.17 -0.46
N THR A 219 14.99 -7.77 -0.75
CA THR A 219 15.96 -7.30 0.24
C THR A 219 15.95 -5.79 0.35
N VAL A 220 16.43 -5.25 1.47
CA VAL A 220 16.56 -3.80 1.64
C VAL A 220 17.50 -3.16 0.61
N ASP A 221 18.54 -3.87 0.16
CA ASP A 221 19.43 -3.39 -0.91
C ASP A 221 18.70 -3.29 -2.26
N GLU A 222 17.81 -4.24 -2.57
CA GLU A 222 16.96 -4.16 -3.76
C GLU A 222 15.92 -3.05 -3.65
N TYR A 223 15.37 -2.81 -2.46
CA TYR A 223 14.48 -1.67 -2.23
C TYR A 223 15.20 -0.34 -2.40
N VAL A 224 16.42 -0.18 -1.87
CA VAL A 224 17.23 1.03 -2.12
C VAL A 224 17.56 1.18 -3.61
N LYS A 225 17.82 0.08 -4.33
CA LYS A 225 18.00 0.11 -5.78
C LYS A 225 16.74 0.60 -6.48
N TRP A 226 15.56 0.14 -6.06
CA TRP A 226 14.26 0.61 -6.54
C TRP A 226 14.10 2.12 -6.36
N MET A 227 14.35 2.62 -5.15
CA MET A 227 14.28 4.05 -4.84
C MET A 227 15.18 4.88 -5.77
N LYS A 228 16.41 4.43 -6.01
CA LYS A 228 17.36 5.11 -6.91
C LYS A 228 16.88 5.10 -8.36
N SER A 229 16.37 3.97 -8.83
CA SER A 229 15.81 3.85 -10.18
C SER A 229 14.62 4.80 -10.38
N LEU A 230 13.68 4.85 -9.43
CA LEU A 230 12.55 5.78 -9.48
C LEU A 230 12.99 7.24 -9.38
N LYS A 231 13.89 7.58 -8.45
CA LYS A 231 14.47 8.93 -8.36
C LYS A 231 15.03 9.38 -9.71
N ASN A 232 15.88 8.56 -10.31
CA ASN A 232 16.51 8.88 -11.59
C ASN A 232 15.49 9.00 -12.72
N TRP A 233 14.44 8.18 -12.71
CA TRP A 233 13.39 8.25 -13.70
C TRP A 233 12.56 9.53 -13.58
N ILE A 234 12.13 9.86 -12.36
CA ILE A 234 11.30 11.05 -12.05
C ILE A 234 12.09 12.34 -12.36
N ARG A 235 13.39 12.39 -12.07
CA ARG A 235 14.24 13.56 -12.34
C ARG A 235 14.38 13.91 -13.82
N ASN A 236 13.97 13.03 -14.74
CA ASN A 236 13.92 13.38 -16.17
C ASN A 236 12.72 14.28 -16.51
N TYR A 237 11.77 14.44 -15.60
CA TYR A 237 10.64 15.35 -15.74
C TYR A 237 10.89 16.62 -14.94
N ASN A 238 10.40 17.75 -15.45
CA ASN A 238 10.51 19.05 -14.78
C ASN A 238 9.82 19.02 -13.40
N GLU A 239 10.46 19.56 -12.36
CA GLU A 239 9.94 19.56 -10.99
C GLU A 239 8.60 20.29 -10.84
N GLU A 240 8.42 21.43 -11.52
CA GLU A 240 7.16 22.16 -11.54
C GLU A 240 6.02 21.31 -12.11
N LYS A 241 6.31 20.55 -13.16
CA LYS A 241 5.37 19.61 -13.76
C LYS A 241 4.98 18.50 -12.79
N ILE A 242 5.95 17.94 -12.05
CA ILE A 242 5.67 16.97 -10.99
C ILE A 242 4.76 17.58 -9.91
N LYS A 243 5.08 18.79 -9.42
CA LYS A 243 4.25 19.50 -8.43
C LYS A 243 2.84 19.77 -8.93
N ASN A 244 2.68 20.13 -10.21
CA ASN A 244 1.38 20.35 -10.82
C ASN A 244 0.54 19.07 -10.88
N ILE A 245 1.16 17.94 -11.21
CA ILE A 245 0.51 16.62 -11.16
C ILE A 245 0.11 16.27 -9.72
N GLU A 246 1.03 16.40 -8.76
CA GLU A 246 0.77 16.11 -7.35
C GLU A 246 -0.39 16.95 -6.80
N SER A 247 -0.42 18.24 -7.13
CA SER A 247 -1.49 19.17 -6.75
C SER A 247 -2.84 18.81 -7.40
N ARG A 248 -2.83 18.43 -8.69
CA ARG A 248 -4.05 18.09 -9.43
C ARG A 248 -4.78 16.88 -8.83
N TYR A 249 -4.04 15.86 -8.43
CA TYR A 249 -4.61 14.61 -7.92
C TYR A 249 -4.64 14.52 -6.40
N GLY A 250 -4.01 15.45 -5.68
CA GLY A 250 -3.90 15.41 -4.22
C GLY A 250 -3.02 14.25 -3.72
N GLU A 251 -2.18 13.69 -4.59
CA GLU A 251 -1.44 12.46 -4.35
C GLU A 251 0.05 12.62 -4.69
N SER A 252 0.91 11.91 -3.98
CA SER A 252 2.34 11.93 -4.30
C SER A 252 2.60 11.33 -5.68
N ILE A 253 3.63 11.83 -6.39
CA ILE A 253 3.98 11.26 -7.69
C ILE A 253 4.31 9.76 -7.59
N LEU A 254 4.84 9.32 -6.45
CA LEU A 254 5.15 7.93 -6.17
C LEU A 254 3.89 7.05 -6.09
N LYS A 255 2.81 7.56 -5.49
CA LYS A 255 1.52 6.87 -5.45
C LYS A 255 0.91 6.76 -6.84
N LEU A 256 0.93 7.83 -7.62
CA LEU A 256 0.37 7.84 -8.99
C LEU A 256 1.12 6.91 -9.94
N ILE A 257 2.44 6.83 -9.81
CA ILE A 257 3.25 5.88 -10.57
C ILE A 257 2.93 4.43 -10.15
N ASP A 258 2.76 4.18 -8.86
CA ASP A 258 2.38 2.86 -8.34
C ASP A 258 1.01 2.41 -8.87
N GLU A 259 0.01 3.30 -8.94
CA GLU A 259 -1.27 3.02 -9.58
C GLU A 259 -1.10 2.57 -11.04
N GLY A 260 -0.24 3.28 -11.78
CA GLY A 260 0.13 2.90 -13.14
C GLY A 260 0.70 1.50 -13.24
N PHE A 261 1.69 1.17 -12.41
CA PHE A 261 2.27 -0.16 -12.38
C PHE A 261 1.29 -1.23 -11.90
N TYR A 262 0.42 -0.89 -10.96
CA TYR A 262 -0.61 -1.78 -10.44
C TYR A 262 -1.62 -2.14 -11.54
N VAL A 263 -2.16 -1.14 -12.24
CA VAL A 263 -3.08 -1.34 -13.38
C VAL A 263 -2.43 -2.23 -14.43
N MET A 264 -1.18 -1.94 -14.81
CA MET A 264 -0.44 -2.74 -15.79
C MET A 264 -0.17 -4.17 -15.33
N SER A 265 0.06 -4.39 -14.04
CA SER A 265 0.34 -5.72 -13.48
C SER A 265 -0.93 -6.54 -13.22
N SER A 266 -2.09 -5.87 -13.09
CA SER A 266 -3.35 -6.49 -12.66
C SER A 266 -4.30 -6.81 -13.82
N VAL A 267 -4.08 -6.21 -14.99
CA VAL A 267 -4.91 -6.48 -16.18
C VAL A 267 -4.36 -7.69 -16.95
N ASN A 268 -5.02 -8.84 -16.80
CA ASN A 268 -4.85 -9.97 -17.71
C ASN A 268 -5.89 -9.86 -18.84
N LEU A 269 -5.45 -9.42 -20.02
CA LEU A 269 -6.33 -9.18 -21.17
C LEU A 269 -7.11 -10.44 -21.58
N SER A 270 -6.43 -11.59 -21.70
CA SER A 270 -7.08 -12.84 -22.10
C SER A 270 -8.17 -13.27 -21.11
N LEU A 271 -7.90 -13.15 -19.80
CA LEU A 271 -8.87 -13.48 -18.78
C LEU A 271 -10.05 -12.51 -18.80
N ARG A 272 -9.82 -11.21 -19.01
CA ARG A 272 -10.89 -10.22 -19.12
C ARG A 272 -11.79 -10.47 -20.33
N ILE A 273 -11.20 -10.73 -21.51
CA ILE A 273 -11.96 -11.07 -22.72
C ILE A 273 -12.84 -12.29 -22.47
N LYS A 274 -12.30 -13.32 -21.82
CA LYS A 274 -13.04 -14.50 -21.39
C LYS A 274 -14.22 -14.19 -20.48
N LEU A 275 -13.98 -13.41 -19.42
CA LEU A 275 -15.02 -13.03 -18.46
C LEU A 275 -16.11 -12.15 -19.09
N MET A 276 -15.78 -11.40 -20.14
CA MET A 276 -16.75 -10.61 -20.91
C MET A 276 -17.53 -11.44 -21.94
N GLY A 277 -17.23 -12.74 -22.08
CA GLY A 277 -17.88 -13.60 -23.07
C GLY A 277 -17.52 -13.25 -24.52
N LEU A 278 -16.37 -12.58 -24.73
CA LEU A 278 -15.89 -12.14 -26.04
C LEU A 278 -14.88 -13.12 -26.66
N GLU A 279 -14.84 -14.37 -26.18
CA GLU A 279 -14.06 -15.42 -26.85
C GLU A 279 -14.70 -15.69 -28.21
N THR A 280 -13.96 -15.43 -29.28
CA THR A 280 -14.37 -15.83 -30.63
C THR A 280 -14.00 -17.30 -30.81
N ASP A 281 -14.97 -18.13 -31.17
CA ASP A 281 -14.67 -19.48 -31.66
C ASP A 281 -13.75 -19.35 -32.88
N CYS A 282 -12.54 -19.88 -32.77
CA CYS A 282 -11.72 -20.13 -33.95
C CYS A 282 -12.44 -21.23 -34.74
N TYR A 283 -13.22 -20.84 -35.74
CA TYR A 283 -13.57 -21.78 -36.80
C TYR A 283 -12.28 -22.07 -37.56
N ASP A 284 -11.73 -23.26 -37.34
CA ASP A 284 -10.68 -23.82 -38.18
C ASP A 284 -11.26 -23.99 -39.60
N GLU A 285 -10.77 -23.20 -40.55
CA GLU A 285 -10.95 -23.44 -42.00
C GLU A 285 -10.03 -24.57 -42.49
#